data_AF-A0A8J7RSC7-F1
#
_entry.id   AF-A0A8J7RSC7-F1
#
_cell.length_a   1.000
_cell.length_b   1.000
_cell.length_c   1.000
_cell.angle_alpha   90.00
_cell.angle_beta   90.00
_cell.angle_gamma   90.00
#
_symmetry.space_group_name_H-M   'P 1'
#
loop_
_entity.id
_entity.type
_entity.pdbx_description
1 polymer ?
#
loop_
_entity_poly.entity_id
_entity_poly.type
_entity_poly.pdbx_seq_one_letter_code
_entity_poly.pdbx_strand_id
1 'polypeptide(L)'
;LLTEMDGFEANNGVIILAATNRPESLDPALTRPGRFDRRVPVELPDLKGREEILKVHAKKVAIDDNIDFTTVARMASGASGAELANIVNEAALRAVRSGRSRVTQSDLEESIEVVIAGYQKKNAILTDKEKWIVSYHEIGHALVAARQSHSAPVQKITIIPRTSGALGYTMQVDEGNHYLMNKEELENKIATLTGGRAAEEVKFGSITTGASNDIEQATRLARAMLTQYGMSSEFDMVALETVTNQYLGGDTSLACSAGTQAEIDRLVIALVKKQHEKATQILLENRDKLDELANYLYEKETLTGDEFMRILNG
;
A
#
# COMPACT_ATOMS: atom_id res chain seq x y z
N LEU A 1 36.02 -8.96 -16.47
CA LEU A 1 34.87 -8.37 -17.16
C LEU A 1 35.26 -7.12 -17.94
N LEU A 2 35.73 -6.04 -17.31
CA LEU A 2 36.09 -4.80 -18.02
C LEU A 2 37.13 -5.01 -19.14
N THR A 3 38.19 -5.77 -18.88
CA THR A 3 39.20 -6.13 -19.88
C THR A 3 38.63 -6.90 -21.07
N GLU A 4 37.63 -7.76 -20.82
CA GLU A 4 36.95 -8.51 -21.88
C GLU A 4 36.03 -7.60 -22.69
N MET A 5 35.34 -6.65 -22.04
CA MET A 5 34.46 -5.69 -22.70
C MET A 5 35.23 -4.68 -23.58
N ASP A 6 36.39 -4.22 -23.10
CA ASP A 6 37.28 -3.31 -23.87
C ASP A 6 38.07 -4.05 -24.96
N GLY A 7 38.22 -5.36 -24.83
CA GLY A 7 38.95 -6.23 -25.77
C GLY A 7 38.14 -6.68 -26.98
N PHE A 8 36.85 -6.32 -27.08
CA PHE A 8 36.03 -6.63 -28.25
C PHE A 8 36.36 -5.69 -29.42
N GLU A 9 36.95 -6.23 -30.48
CA GLU A 9 36.85 -5.60 -31.80
C GLU A 9 35.37 -5.52 -32.20
N ALA A 10 34.96 -4.41 -32.84
CA ALA A 10 33.56 -4.01 -33.05
C ALA A 10 32.66 -4.95 -33.88
N ASN A 11 33.10 -6.18 -34.19
CA ASN A 11 32.52 -7.04 -35.22
C ASN A 11 32.14 -8.47 -34.79
N ASN A 12 32.08 -8.79 -33.49
CA ASN A 12 31.78 -10.16 -33.02
C ASN A 12 30.28 -10.48 -32.79
N GLY A 13 29.35 -9.54 -33.01
CA GLY A 13 27.91 -9.81 -32.89
C GLY A 13 27.42 -10.22 -31.49
N VAL A 14 28.24 -10.01 -30.45
CA VAL A 14 27.92 -10.34 -29.06
C VAL A 14 27.21 -9.16 -28.40
N ILE A 15 26.06 -9.42 -27.75
CA ILE A 15 25.31 -8.45 -26.95
C ILE A 15 25.35 -8.90 -25.49
N ILE A 16 25.76 -8.00 -24.58
CA ILE A 16 25.79 -8.26 -23.14
C ILE A 16 24.59 -7.57 -22.49
N LEU A 17 23.78 -8.33 -21.76
CA LEU A 17 22.66 -7.83 -20.97
C LEU A 17 22.92 -8.07 -19.48
N ALA A 18 22.58 -7.09 -18.65
CA ALA A 18 22.65 -7.19 -17.20
C ALA A 18 21.43 -6.50 -16.58
N ALA A 19 21.00 -6.98 -15.41
CA ALA A 19 19.92 -6.39 -14.63
C ALA A 19 20.42 -6.10 -13.21
N THR A 20 20.04 -4.95 -12.66
CA THR A 20 20.33 -4.58 -11.28
C THR A 20 19.18 -3.75 -10.73
N ASN A 21 18.86 -3.93 -9.45
CA ASN A 21 18.00 -3.03 -8.69
C ASN A 21 18.82 -1.92 -7.99
N ARG A 22 20.15 -1.92 -8.10
CA ARG A 22 21.07 -0.89 -7.55
C ARG A 22 21.94 -0.30 -8.66
N PRO A 23 21.38 0.49 -9.60
CA PRO A 23 22.20 1.11 -10.64
C PRO A 23 23.28 2.03 -10.07
N GLU A 24 23.05 2.62 -8.90
CA GLU A 24 23.97 3.52 -8.22
C GLU A 24 25.11 2.81 -7.47
N SER A 25 24.93 1.54 -7.09
CA SER A 25 26.03 0.75 -6.51
C SER A 25 26.96 0.19 -7.58
N LEU A 26 26.65 0.37 -8.87
CA LEU A 26 27.52 -0.05 -9.95
C LEU A 26 28.76 0.84 -10.01
N ASP A 27 29.92 0.21 -10.21
CA ASP A 27 31.14 0.94 -10.53
C ASP A 27 30.91 1.81 -11.77
N PRO A 28 31.12 3.14 -11.71
CA PRO A 28 30.95 4.05 -12.85
C PRO A 28 31.72 3.60 -14.10
N ALA A 29 32.82 2.86 -13.93
CA ALA A 29 33.58 2.27 -15.01
C ALA A 29 32.73 1.33 -15.88
N LEU A 30 31.80 0.56 -15.30
CA LEU A 30 30.94 -0.38 -16.04
C LEU A 30 29.97 0.33 -16.99
N THR A 31 29.60 1.58 -16.67
CA THR A 31 28.58 2.34 -17.42
C THR A 31 29.16 3.35 -18.39
N ARG A 32 30.47 3.29 -18.65
CA ARG A 32 31.13 4.14 -19.65
C ARG A 32 30.76 3.70 -21.07
N PRO A 33 30.79 4.62 -22.06
CA PRO A 33 30.59 4.30 -23.47
C PRO A 33 31.43 3.10 -23.93
N GLY A 34 30.83 2.18 -24.70
CA GLY A 34 31.49 0.94 -25.14
C GLY A 34 31.36 -0.25 -24.17
N ARG A 35 30.69 -0.06 -23.02
CA ARG A 35 30.40 -1.13 -22.04
C ARG A 35 28.88 -1.25 -21.84
N PHE A 36 28.36 -1.03 -20.62
CA PHE A 36 26.92 -0.88 -20.38
C PHE A 36 26.49 0.58 -20.61
N ASP A 37 26.56 1.02 -21.86
CA ASP A 37 26.28 2.39 -22.27
C ASP A 37 24.79 2.68 -22.52
N ARG A 38 23.98 1.62 -22.67
CA ARG A 38 22.51 1.68 -22.76
C ARG A 38 21.87 1.17 -21.48
N ARG A 39 20.96 1.98 -20.95
CA ARG A 39 20.11 1.63 -19.80
C ARG A 39 18.66 1.64 -20.25
N VAL A 40 17.94 0.56 -19.94
CA VAL A 40 16.51 0.45 -20.17
C VAL A 40 15.85 0.27 -18.81
N PRO A 41 15.23 1.32 -18.24
CA PRO A 41 14.50 1.19 -16.98
C PRO A 41 13.28 0.30 -17.20
N VAL A 42 13.06 -0.64 -16.29
CA VAL A 42 11.87 -1.48 -16.25
C VAL A 42 11.11 -1.12 -14.98
N GLU A 43 10.09 -0.29 -15.14
CA GLU A 43 9.26 0.20 -14.04
C GLU A 43 8.16 -0.82 -13.66
N LEU A 44 7.47 -0.56 -12.55
CA LEU A 44 6.30 -1.34 -12.18
C LEU A 44 5.20 -1.20 -13.26
N PRO A 45 4.45 -2.27 -13.54
CA PRO A 45 3.40 -2.24 -14.55
C PRO A 45 2.26 -1.28 -14.19
N ASP A 46 1.78 -0.53 -15.18
CA ASP A 46 0.54 0.23 -15.10
C ASP A 46 -0.69 -0.71 -15.08
N LEU A 47 -1.90 -0.17 -14.91
CA LEU A 47 -3.13 -0.99 -14.83
C LEU A 47 -3.28 -1.96 -16.01
N LYS A 48 -3.05 -1.47 -17.24
CA LYS A 48 -3.15 -2.30 -18.45
C LYS A 48 -2.05 -3.35 -18.49
N GLY A 49 -0.82 -2.99 -18.14
CA GLY A 49 0.30 -3.91 -18.01
C GLY A 49 0.03 -5.00 -16.99
N ARG A 50 -0.57 -4.66 -15.84
CA ARG A 50 -0.96 -5.65 -14.82
C ARG A 50 -2.00 -6.61 -15.35
N GLU A 51 -3.03 -6.10 -16.02
CA GLU A 51 -4.08 -6.92 -16.65
C GLU A 51 -3.49 -7.89 -17.68
N GLU A 52 -2.59 -7.41 -18.55
CA GLU A 52 -1.95 -8.25 -19.57
C GLU A 52 -1.00 -9.29 -18.97
N ILE A 53 -0.24 -8.94 -17.94
CA ILE A 53 0.61 -9.88 -17.20
C ILE A 53 -0.27 -10.98 -16.57
N LEU A 54 -1.34 -10.60 -15.87
CA LEU A 54 -2.29 -11.56 -15.28
C LEU A 54 -2.86 -12.50 -16.34
N LYS A 55 -3.30 -11.99 -17.50
CA LYS A 55 -3.79 -12.81 -18.62
C LYS A 55 -2.72 -13.76 -19.16
N VAL A 56 -1.47 -13.31 -19.30
CA VAL A 56 -0.37 -14.16 -19.77
C VAL A 56 -0.11 -15.32 -18.81
N HIS A 57 -0.09 -15.05 -17.51
CA HIS A 57 0.10 -16.09 -16.50
C HIS A 57 -1.13 -16.99 -16.35
N ALA A 58 -2.34 -16.44 -16.52
CA ALA A 58 -3.59 -17.18 -16.47
C ALA A 58 -3.69 -18.26 -17.55
N LYS A 59 -3.03 -18.10 -18.72
CA LYS A 59 -2.96 -19.14 -19.77
C LYS A 59 -2.35 -20.46 -19.29
N LYS A 60 -1.57 -20.46 -18.21
CA LYS A 60 -0.92 -21.65 -17.65
C LYS A 60 -1.82 -22.45 -16.72
N VAL A 61 -2.99 -21.92 -16.36
CA VAL A 61 -3.91 -22.52 -15.39
C VAL A 61 -5.33 -22.56 -15.97
N ALA A 62 -6.13 -23.54 -15.56
CA ALA A 62 -7.53 -23.58 -15.96
C ALA A 62 -8.30 -22.52 -15.18
N ILE A 63 -8.76 -21.46 -15.85
CA ILE A 63 -9.59 -20.39 -15.27
C ILE A 63 -11.04 -20.56 -15.70
N ASP A 64 -11.97 -19.96 -14.97
CA ASP A 64 -13.36 -19.83 -15.38
C ASP A 64 -13.52 -18.83 -16.54
N ASP A 65 -14.63 -18.89 -17.27
CA ASP A 65 -14.82 -18.12 -18.51
C ASP A 65 -15.15 -16.63 -18.24
N ASN A 66 -15.60 -16.30 -17.02
CA ASN A 66 -16.07 -14.96 -16.62
C ASN A 66 -15.16 -14.27 -15.60
N ILE A 67 -13.83 -14.36 -15.78
CA ILE A 67 -12.88 -13.63 -14.92
C ILE A 67 -12.76 -12.17 -15.37
N ASP A 68 -12.97 -11.24 -14.45
CA ASP A 68 -12.69 -9.82 -14.68
C ASP A 68 -11.28 -9.47 -14.21
N PHE A 69 -10.32 -9.61 -15.14
CA PHE A 69 -8.92 -9.24 -14.90
C PHE A 69 -8.71 -7.75 -14.63
N THR A 70 -9.64 -6.89 -15.06
CA THR A 70 -9.53 -5.45 -14.81
C THR A 70 -9.67 -5.18 -13.31
N THR A 71 -10.66 -5.80 -12.67
CA THR A 71 -10.89 -5.68 -11.23
C THR A 71 -9.72 -6.26 -10.44
N VAL A 72 -9.23 -7.44 -10.82
CA VAL A 72 -8.04 -8.08 -10.20
C VAL A 72 -6.79 -7.18 -10.34
N ALA A 73 -6.58 -6.57 -11.51
CA ALA A 73 -5.45 -5.67 -11.75
C ALA A 73 -5.52 -4.36 -10.95
N ARG A 74 -6.73 -3.86 -10.64
CA ARG A 74 -6.90 -2.71 -9.74
C ARG A 74 -6.55 -3.06 -8.29
N MET A 75 -7.01 -4.21 -7.81
CA MET A 75 -6.69 -4.69 -6.46
C MET A 75 -5.20 -4.99 -6.27
N ALA A 76 -4.51 -5.44 -7.32
CA ALA A 76 -3.07 -5.67 -7.33
C ALA A 76 -2.24 -4.40 -7.63
N SER A 77 -2.74 -3.22 -7.29
CA SER A 77 -2.01 -1.96 -7.50
C SER A 77 -0.66 -1.98 -6.79
N GLY A 78 0.39 -1.56 -7.49
CA GLY A 78 1.78 -1.60 -6.98
C GLY A 78 2.47 -2.96 -7.08
N ALA A 79 1.78 -4.03 -7.50
CA ALA A 79 2.39 -5.34 -7.66
C ALA A 79 3.34 -5.40 -8.88
N SER A 80 4.50 -6.00 -8.67
CA SER A 80 5.47 -6.36 -9.71
C SER A 80 4.96 -7.52 -10.58
N GLY A 81 5.58 -7.71 -11.75
CA GLY A 81 5.25 -8.84 -12.63
C GLY A 81 5.43 -10.21 -11.96
N ALA A 82 6.41 -10.35 -11.07
CA ALA A 82 6.63 -11.57 -10.30
C ALA A 82 5.51 -11.82 -9.27
N GLU A 83 5.05 -10.78 -8.58
CA GLU A 83 3.92 -10.88 -7.64
C GLU A 83 2.62 -11.22 -8.35
N LEU A 84 2.34 -10.62 -9.52
CA LEU A 84 1.18 -10.96 -10.35
C LEU A 84 1.20 -12.42 -10.82
N ALA A 85 2.38 -12.91 -11.22
CA ALA A 85 2.55 -14.32 -11.55
C ALA A 85 2.27 -15.23 -10.34
N ASN A 86 2.72 -14.82 -9.16
CA ASN A 86 2.49 -15.55 -7.92
C ASN A 86 1.01 -15.54 -7.50
N ILE A 87 0.29 -14.43 -7.69
CA ILE A 87 -1.16 -14.34 -7.45
C ILE A 87 -1.90 -15.40 -8.27
N VAL A 88 -1.59 -15.56 -9.56
CA VAL A 88 -2.21 -16.58 -10.41
C VAL A 88 -1.88 -17.99 -9.93
N ASN A 89 -0.65 -18.22 -9.48
CA ASN A 89 -0.22 -19.52 -8.96
C ASN A 89 -0.93 -19.89 -7.65
N GLU A 90 -1.03 -18.95 -6.69
CA GLU A 90 -1.79 -19.14 -5.45
C GLU A 90 -3.27 -19.40 -5.72
N ALA A 91 -3.85 -18.73 -6.72
CA ALA A 91 -5.25 -18.94 -7.11
C ALA A 91 -5.47 -20.36 -7.64
N ALA A 92 -4.54 -20.89 -8.43
CA ALA A 92 -4.56 -22.28 -8.88
C ALA A 92 -4.41 -23.28 -7.73
N LEU A 93 -3.47 -23.05 -6.82
CA LEU A 93 -3.31 -23.89 -5.62
C LEU A 93 -4.56 -23.89 -4.76
N ARG A 94 -5.25 -22.75 -4.64
CA ARG A 94 -6.50 -22.62 -3.90
C ARG A 94 -7.66 -23.40 -4.55
N ALA A 95 -7.78 -23.33 -5.88
CA ALA A 95 -8.76 -24.12 -6.62
C ALA A 95 -8.53 -25.63 -6.36
N VAL A 96 -7.28 -26.10 -6.49
CA VAL A 96 -6.91 -27.50 -6.25
C VAL A 96 -7.20 -27.93 -4.81
N ARG A 97 -6.83 -27.12 -3.81
CA ARG A 97 -7.12 -27.38 -2.39
C ARG A 97 -8.62 -27.47 -2.11
N SER A 98 -9.44 -26.76 -2.89
CA SER A 98 -10.90 -26.78 -2.80
C SER A 98 -11.53 -27.92 -3.62
N GLY A 99 -10.73 -28.82 -4.21
CA GLY A 99 -11.21 -29.89 -5.07
C GLY A 99 -11.77 -29.42 -6.42
N ARG A 100 -11.50 -28.17 -6.82
CA ARG A 100 -11.96 -27.58 -8.08
C ARG A 100 -10.87 -27.68 -9.14
N SER A 101 -11.29 -27.83 -10.39
CA SER A 101 -10.41 -27.90 -11.57
C SER A 101 -10.22 -26.55 -12.28
N ARG A 102 -11.05 -25.54 -11.95
CA ARG A 102 -10.97 -24.19 -12.52
C ARG A 102 -10.83 -23.13 -11.42
N VAL A 103 -10.00 -22.14 -11.68
CA VAL A 103 -9.80 -20.93 -10.87
C VAL A 103 -10.96 -19.97 -11.11
N THR A 104 -11.54 -19.48 -10.02
CA THR A 104 -12.66 -18.52 -10.03
C THR A 104 -12.16 -17.11 -9.70
N GLN A 105 -13.02 -16.10 -9.93
CA GLN A 105 -12.73 -14.70 -9.58
C GLN A 105 -12.30 -14.57 -8.11
N SER A 106 -13.05 -15.21 -7.20
CA SER A 106 -12.77 -15.20 -5.76
C SER A 106 -11.40 -15.80 -5.41
N ASP A 107 -10.90 -16.78 -6.18
CA ASP A 107 -9.57 -17.32 -5.94
C ASP A 107 -8.48 -16.32 -6.26
N LEU A 108 -8.64 -15.52 -7.32
CA LEU A 108 -7.69 -14.48 -7.70
C LEU A 108 -7.69 -13.35 -6.68
N GLU A 109 -8.88 -12.86 -6.30
CA GLU A 109 -9.05 -11.79 -5.30
C GLU A 109 -8.43 -12.18 -3.95
N GLU A 110 -8.73 -13.37 -3.45
CA GLU A 110 -8.17 -13.83 -2.19
C GLU A 110 -6.66 -14.15 -2.30
N SER A 111 -6.16 -14.49 -3.49
CA SER A 111 -4.71 -14.67 -3.72
C SER A 111 -3.95 -13.35 -3.70
N ILE A 112 -4.57 -12.25 -4.11
CA ILE A 112 -4.01 -10.90 -3.91
C ILE A 112 -3.82 -10.66 -2.41
N GLU A 113 -4.84 -10.94 -1.59
CA GLU A 113 -4.75 -10.77 -0.15
C GLU A 113 -3.66 -11.64 0.48
N VAL A 114 -3.48 -12.87 -0.02
CA VAL A 114 -2.39 -13.74 0.44
C VAL A 114 -1.02 -13.17 0.09
N VAL A 115 -0.85 -12.62 -1.11
CA VAL A 115 0.43 -12.06 -1.55
C VAL A 115 0.74 -10.74 -0.84
N ILE A 116 -0.26 -9.88 -0.62
CA ILE A 116 -0.08 -8.58 0.03
C ILE A 116 -0.02 -8.71 1.56
N ALA A 117 -0.97 -9.42 2.15
CA ALA A 117 -1.16 -9.48 3.60
C ALA A 117 -0.82 -10.84 4.22
N GLY A 118 -0.48 -11.87 3.44
CA GLY A 118 -0.17 -13.21 3.96
C GLY A 118 -1.39 -14.11 4.13
N TYR A 119 -1.17 -15.36 4.55
CA TYR A 119 -2.22 -16.34 4.76
C TYR A 119 -3.08 -16.01 5.99
N GLN A 120 -4.36 -16.41 5.95
CA GLN A 120 -5.24 -16.34 7.12
C GLN A 120 -4.74 -17.26 8.23
N LYS A 121 -4.61 -16.74 9.44
CA LYS A 121 -4.35 -17.56 10.63
C LYS A 121 -5.66 -18.15 11.14
N LYS A 122 -6.04 -19.32 10.61
CA LYS A 122 -7.27 -20.03 11.00
C LYS A 122 -7.38 -20.35 12.50
N ASN A 123 -6.26 -20.38 13.22
CA ASN A 123 -6.20 -20.70 14.65
C ASN A 123 -5.78 -19.51 15.54
N ALA A 124 -5.67 -18.29 14.98
CA ALA A 124 -5.43 -17.11 15.80
C ALA A 124 -6.75 -16.69 16.46
N ILE A 125 -6.96 -17.16 17.68
CA ILE A 125 -8.12 -16.77 18.48
C ILE A 125 -7.78 -15.42 19.13
N LEU A 126 -8.28 -14.33 18.55
CA LEU A 126 -8.36 -13.05 19.26
C LEU A 126 -9.32 -13.22 20.43
N THR A 127 -8.98 -12.65 21.59
CA THR A 127 -9.96 -12.52 22.67
C THR A 127 -11.12 -11.63 22.21
N ASP A 128 -12.30 -11.78 22.80
CA ASP A 128 -13.45 -10.91 22.45
C ASP A 128 -13.10 -9.43 22.55
N LYS A 129 -12.32 -9.06 23.58
CA LYS A 129 -11.86 -7.68 23.76
C LYS A 129 -10.97 -7.21 22.60
N GLU A 130 -10.01 -8.03 22.18
CA GLU A 130 -9.14 -7.70 21.05
C GLU A 130 -9.92 -7.64 19.74
N LYS A 131 -10.87 -8.56 19.52
CA LYS A 131 -11.73 -8.56 18.35
C LYS A 131 -12.57 -7.28 18.26
N TRP A 132 -13.10 -6.80 19.39
CA TRP A 132 -13.75 -5.49 19.46
C TRP A 132 -12.80 -4.35 19.13
N ILE A 133 -11.62 -4.31 19.74
CA ILE A 133 -10.62 -3.26 19.48
C ILE A 133 -10.28 -3.19 17.98
N VAL A 134 -9.99 -4.34 17.35
CA VAL A 134 -9.67 -4.41 15.92
C VAL A 134 -10.88 -3.99 15.07
N SER A 135 -12.10 -4.38 15.45
CA SER A 135 -13.31 -3.97 14.71
C SER A 135 -13.48 -2.46 14.68
N TYR A 136 -13.32 -1.79 15.83
CA TYR A 136 -13.37 -0.34 15.89
C TYR A 136 -12.20 0.33 15.15
N HIS A 137 -11.01 -0.26 15.23
CA HIS A 137 -9.83 0.23 14.54
C HIS A 137 -10.02 0.25 13.01
N GLU A 138 -10.45 -0.87 12.43
CA GLU A 138 -10.66 -0.98 10.98
C GLU A 138 -11.82 -0.11 10.49
N ILE A 139 -12.94 -0.07 11.23
CA ILE A 139 -14.03 0.87 10.92
C ILE A 139 -13.58 2.32 11.06
N GLY A 140 -12.65 2.62 11.99
CA GLY A 140 -12.04 3.93 12.13
C GLY A 140 -11.39 4.40 10.84
N HIS A 141 -10.54 3.57 10.23
CA HIS A 141 -9.94 3.86 8.93
C HIS A 141 -10.99 4.06 7.83
N ALA A 142 -11.93 3.13 7.72
CA ALA A 142 -12.94 3.16 6.66
C ALA A 142 -13.88 4.36 6.76
N LEU A 143 -14.34 4.70 7.97
CA LEU A 143 -15.26 5.80 8.23
C LEU A 143 -14.60 7.16 7.99
N VAL A 144 -13.35 7.32 8.45
CA VAL A 144 -12.57 8.53 8.19
C VAL A 144 -12.28 8.68 6.69
N ALA A 145 -11.96 7.59 5.98
CA ALA A 145 -11.80 7.64 4.53
C ALA A 145 -13.10 8.06 3.82
N ALA A 146 -14.22 7.40 4.14
CA ALA A 146 -15.49 7.62 3.44
C ALA A 146 -16.14 8.99 3.71
N ARG A 147 -15.80 9.65 4.82
CA ARG A 147 -16.31 10.99 5.16
C ARG A 147 -15.44 12.13 4.65
N GLN A 148 -14.31 11.82 4.02
CA GLN A 148 -13.41 12.83 3.46
C GLN A 148 -13.65 13.01 1.95
N SER A 149 -13.26 14.19 1.46
CA SER A 149 -13.14 14.47 0.03
C SER A 149 -11.94 13.72 -0.55
N HIS A 150 -11.98 13.38 -1.84
CA HIS A 150 -10.81 12.86 -2.59
C HIS A 150 -10.12 11.63 -1.97
N SER A 151 -10.88 10.77 -1.29
CA SER A 151 -10.37 9.51 -0.74
C SER A 151 -10.68 8.33 -1.67
N ALA A 152 -9.76 7.38 -1.70
CA ALA A 152 -9.95 6.11 -2.39
C ALA A 152 -11.16 5.36 -1.78
N PRO A 153 -12.09 4.84 -2.62
CA PRO A 153 -13.20 4.04 -2.13
C PRO A 153 -12.75 2.83 -1.31
N VAL A 154 -13.45 2.56 -0.22
CA VAL A 154 -13.25 1.34 0.58
C VAL A 154 -13.80 0.16 -0.21
N GLN A 155 -12.97 -0.85 -0.44
CA GLN A 155 -13.32 -2.08 -1.15
C GLN A 155 -13.67 -3.22 -0.19
N LYS A 156 -12.92 -3.36 0.89
CA LYS A 156 -13.08 -4.45 1.85
C LYS A 156 -12.53 -4.08 3.21
N ILE A 157 -13.20 -4.52 4.26
CA ILE A 157 -12.76 -4.40 5.64
C ILE A 157 -12.80 -5.79 6.25
N THR A 158 -11.74 -6.20 6.95
CA THR A 158 -11.71 -7.52 7.60
C THR A 158 -10.91 -7.49 8.89
N ILE A 159 -11.34 -8.28 9.86
CA ILE A 159 -10.66 -8.48 11.15
C ILE A 159 -10.09 -9.90 11.28
N ILE A 160 -9.94 -10.59 10.14
CA ILE A 160 -9.38 -11.94 10.09
C ILE A 160 -7.85 -11.83 10.11
N PRO A 161 -7.17 -12.34 11.16
CA PRO A 161 -5.73 -12.17 11.30
C PRO A 161 -4.95 -12.87 10.19
N ARG A 162 -3.83 -12.27 9.78
CA ARG A 162 -2.96 -12.76 8.70
C ARG A 162 -1.55 -13.11 9.19
N THR A 163 -0.80 -13.89 8.40
CA THR A 163 0.58 -14.30 8.73
C THR A 163 1.59 -13.16 8.66
N SER A 164 1.28 -12.05 7.97
CA SER A 164 2.09 -10.82 7.97
C SER A 164 2.19 -10.16 9.35
N GLY A 165 1.29 -10.52 10.28
CA GLY A 165 1.16 -9.85 11.58
C GLY A 165 -0.03 -8.88 11.65
N ALA A 166 -0.69 -8.58 10.52
CA ALA A 166 -1.93 -7.80 10.52
C ALA A 166 -3.05 -8.54 11.25
N LEU A 167 -3.70 -7.89 12.21
CA LEU A 167 -4.85 -8.42 12.97
C LEU A 167 -6.19 -8.11 12.28
N GLY A 168 -6.20 -7.08 11.43
CA GLY A 168 -7.25 -6.68 10.52
C GLY A 168 -6.64 -5.79 9.44
N TYR A 169 -7.42 -5.43 8.42
CA TYR A 169 -7.05 -4.37 7.49
C TYR A 169 -8.28 -3.80 6.76
N THR A 170 -8.11 -2.57 6.29
CA THR A 170 -9.05 -1.82 5.44
C THR A 170 -8.42 -1.60 4.07
N MET A 171 -8.97 -2.24 3.04
CA MET A 171 -8.50 -2.11 1.66
C MET A 171 -9.21 -0.96 0.95
N GLN A 172 -8.41 -0.05 0.41
CA GLN A 172 -8.85 1.07 -0.41
C GLN A 172 -8.24 0.93 -1.80
N VAL A 173 -9.05 1.16 -2.85
CA VAL A 173 -8.60 1.03 -4.23
C VAL A 173 -9.03 2.26 -5.01
N ASP A 174 -8.05 2.97 -5.56
CA ASP A 174 -8.30 4.13 -6.43
C ASP A 174 -8.97 3.72 -7.75
N GLU A 175 -9.84 4.59 -8.27
CA GLU A 175 -10.52 4.38 -9.56
C GLU A 175 -9.63 4.68 -10.79
N GLY A 176 -8.35 5.01 -10.59
CA GLY A 176 -7.39 5.30 -11.66
C GLY A 176 -5.94 5.35 -11.20
N ASN A 177 -5.03 5.57 -12.16
CA ASN A 177 -3.62 5.82 -11.85
C ASN A 177 -3.45 7.29 -11.44
N HIS A 178 -3.34 7.56 -10.14
CA HIS A 178 -2.98 8.89 -9.63
C HIS A 178 -1.46 9.05 -9.63
N TYR A 179 -0.94 9.80 -10.60
CA TYR A 179 0.50 10.11 -10.69
C TYR A 179 0.92 11.30 -9.83
N LEU A 180 -0.03 12.17 -9.50
CA LEU A 180 0.18 13.37 -8.70
C LEU A 180 -0.87 13.39 -7.59
N MET A 181 -0.44 13.75 -6.38
CA MET A 181 -1.33 14.01 -5.25
C MET A 181 -1.17 15.45 -4.81
N ASN A 182 -2.28 16.13 -4.58
CA ASN A 182 -2.29 17.47 -4.01
C ASN A 182 -2.13 17.42 -2.47
N LYS A 183 -1.91 18.59 -1.86
CA LYS A 183 -1.71 18.69 -0.41
C LYS A 183 -2.90 18.16 0.39
N GLU A 184 -4.14 18.45 -0.02
CA GLU A 184 -5.35 18.02 0.66
C GLU A 184 -5.50 16.50 0.63
N GLU A 185 -5.21 15.85 -0.50
CA GLU A 185 -5.25 14.39 -0.64
C GLU A 185 -4.24 13.70 0.30
N LEU A 186 -3.04 14.25 0.43
CA LEU A 186 -2.03 13.72 1.36
C LEU A 186 -2.41 13.96 2.83
N GLU A 187 -2.95 15.14 3.16
CA GLU A 187 -3.51 15.42 4.48
C GLU A 187 -4.65 14.45 4.83
N ASN A 188 -5.55 14.17 3.88
CA ASN A 188 -6.66 13.23 4.05
C ASN A 188 -6.16 11.80 4.23
N LYS A 189 -5.09 11.41 3.53
CA LYS A 189 -4.45 10.11 3.69
C LYS A 189 -3.81 9.95 5.08
N ILE A 190 -3.17 11.00 5.60
CA ILE A 190 -2.67 11.01 6.98
C ILE A 190 -3.83 10.90 7.98
N ALA A 191 -4.93 11.62 7.77
CA ALA A 191 -6.12 11.51 8.64
C ALA A 191 -6.72 10.10 8.62
N THR A 192 -6.77 9.45 7.45
CA THR A 192 -7.19 8.04 7.35
C THR A 192 -6.26 7.13 8.14
N LEU A 193 -4.93 7.31 8.05
CA LEU A 193 -3.95 6.51 8.82
C LEU A 193 -4.09 6.71 10.34
N THR A 194 -4.47 7.90 10.81
CA THR A 194 -4.73 8.12 12.24
C THR A 194 -6.11 7.62 12.70
N GLY A 195 -7.00 7.28 11.77
CA GLY A 195 -8.39 6.88 12.03
C GLY A 195 -8.53 5.65 12.94
N GLY A 196 -7.70 4.63 12.77
CA GLY A 196 -7.74 3.42 13.61
C GLY A 196 -7.42 3.72 15.08
N ARG A 197 -6.33 4.45 15.33
CA ARG A 197 -5.98 4.94 16.67
C ARG A 197 -7.07 5.83 17.26
N ALA A 198 -7.59 6.77 16.46
CA ALA A 198 -8.62 7.69 16.92
C ALA A 198 -9.92 6.96 17.32
N ALA A 199 -10.29 5.89 16.60
CA ALA A 199 -11.45 5.08 16.96
C ALA A 199 -11.26 4.33 18.30
N GLU A 200 -10.06 3.82 18.56
CA GLU A 200 -9.73 3.21 19.85
C GLU A 200 -9.89 4.21 21.01
N GLU A 201 -9.40 5.44 20.83
CA GLU A 201 -9.51 6.50 21.83
C GLU A 201 -10.97 6.90 22.08
N VAL A 202 -11.74 7.12 21.01
CA VAL A 202 -13.15 7.54 21.08
C VAL A 202 -14.02 6.48 21.76
N LYS A 203 -13.80 5.19 21.47
CA LYS A 203 -14.62 4.11 22.02
C LYS A 203 -14.16 3.64 23.40
N PHE A 204 -12.87 3.39 23.56
CA PHE A 204 -12.33 2.69 24.73
C PHE A 204 -11.58 3.60 25.71
N GLY A 205 -11.24 4.83 25.30
CA GLY A 205 -10.42 5.74 26.12
C GLY A 205 -9.00 5.20 26.38
N SER A 206 -8.53 4.26 25.56
CA SER A 206 -7.23 3.62 25.70
C SER A 206 -6.61 3.37 24.33
N ILE A 207 -5.28 3.41 24.28
CA ILE A 207 -4.50 3.17 23.06
C ILE A 207 -3.79 1.82 23.12
N THR A 208 -3.71 1.12 22.00
CA THR A 208 -3.02 -0.19 21.87
C THR A 208 -1.78 -0.14 20.99
N THR A 209 -1.00 -1.22 20.93
CA THR A 209 0.14 -1.32 20.01
C THR A 209 -0.26 -1.57 18.55
N GLY A 210 -1.55 -1.80 18.24
CA GLY A 210 -2.02 -2.13 16.90
C GLY A 210 -1.75 -1.05 15.85
N ALA A 211 -1.82 0.23 16.25
CA ALA A 211 -1.64 1.37 15.35
C ALA A 211 -0.18 1.70 14.97
N SER A 212 0.81 0.86 15.33
CA SER A 212 2.23 1.21 15.16
C SER A 212 2.62 1.46 13.69
N ASN A 213 2.11 0.60 12.79
CA ASN A 213 2.37 0.71 11.35
C ASN A 213 1.71 1.97 10.77
N ASP A 214 0.50 2.32 11.21
CA ASP A 214 -0.20 3.50 10.70
C ASP A 214 0.47 4.79 11.16
N ILE A 215 0.97 4.81 12.40
CA ILE A 215 1.78 5.91 12.94
C ILE A 215 3.07 6.08 12.12
N GLU A 216 3.77 4.98 11.81
CA GLU A 216 4.98 5.02 10.99
C GLU A 216 4.69 5.58 9.60
N GLN A 217 3.66 5.06 8.93
CA GLN A 217 3.27 5.50 7.60
C GLN A 217 2.80 6.97 7.58
N ALA A 218 2.00 7.39 8.55
CA ALA A 218 1.53 8.77 8.69
C ALA A 218 2.70 9.73 8.90
N THR A 219 3.65 9.36 9.77
CA THR A 219 4.85 10.15 10.06
C THR A 219 5.74 10.28 8.82
N ARG A 220 5.97 9.18 8.11
CA ARG A 220 6.76 9.17 6.88
C ARG A 220 6.14 10.06 5.80
N LEU A 221 4.82 9.98 5.62
CA LEU A 221 4.11 10.78 4.64
C LEU A 221 4.14 12.27 4.99
N ALA A 222 3.88 12.60 6.27
CA ALA A 222 3.98 13.95 6.79
C ALA A 222 5.38 14.54 6.59
N ARG A 223 6.44 13.75 6.85
CA ARG A 223 7.82 14.17 6.62
C ARG A 223 8.06 14.46 5.13
N ALA A 224 7.69 13.55 4.23
CA ALA A 224 7.86 13.74 2.78
C ALA A 224 7.13 14.99 2.25
N MET A 225 5.92 15.29 2.75
CA MET A 225 5.21 16.53 2.42
C MET A 225 6.03 17.77 2.74
N LEU A 226 6.71 17.79 3.89
CA LEU A 226 7.46 18.93 4.39
C LEU A 226 8.86 19.03 3.78
N THR A 227 9.53 17.90 3.55
CA THR A 227 10.96 17.87 3.18
C THR A 227 11.22 17.64 1.70
N GLN A 228 10.30 16.98 0.98
CA GLN A 228 10.49 16.58 -0.42
C GLN A 228 9.52 17.29 -1.36
N TYR A 229 8.27 17.46 -0.95
CA TYR A 229 7.22 18.04 -1.81
C TYR A 229 7.03 19.55 -1.65
N GLY A 230 7.70 20.18 -0.68
CA GLY A 230 7.62 21.62 -0.46
C GLY A 230 6.21 22.10 -0.08
N MET A 231 5.45 21.29 0.66
CA MET A 231 4.04 21.59 1.01
C MET A 231 3.88 22.37 2.32
N SER A 232 4.97 22.90 2.87
CA SER A 232 4.98 23.75 4.07
C SER A 232 5.13 25.22 3.68
N SER A 233 4.38 26.10 4.36
CA SER A 233 4.52 27.55 4.22
C SER A 233 5.85 28.09 4.77
N GLU A 234 6.43 27.37 5.73
CA GLU A 234 7.65 27.74 6.44
C GLU A 234 8.89 27.51 5.58
N PHE A 235 8.89 26.43 4.79
CA PHE A 235 10.02 26.05 3.93
C PHE A 235 9.77 26.29 2.44
N ASP A 236 8.51 26.43 2.02
CA ASP A 236 8.09 26.63 0.64
C ASP A 236 8.68 25.54 -0.29
N MET A 237 9.00 25.88 -1.55
CA MET A 237 9.53 24.97 -2.56
C MET A 237 11.01 24.59 -2.38
N VAL A 238 11.43 24.20 -1.16
CA VAL A 238 12.80 23.76 -0.86
C VAL A 238 12.84 22.27 -0.53
N ALA A 239 13.70 21.54 -1.26
CA ALA A 239 14.00 20.14 -0.94
C ALA A 239 15.03 20.09 0.21
N LEU A 240 14.59 19.64 1.39
CA LEU A 240 15.40 19.50 2.60
C LEU A 240 15.91 18.07 2.81
N GLU A 241 15.39 17.14 2.02
CA GLU A 241 15.73 15.72 2.03
C GLU A 241 15.86 15.21 0.60
N THR A 242 16.94 14.49 0.33
CA THR A 242 17.21 13.90 -0.99
C THR A 242 17.13 12.39 -0.87
N VAL A 243 16.37 11.74 -1.76
CA VAL A 243 16.29 10.28 -1.83
C VAL A 243 17.50 9.76 -2.62
N THR A 244 18.39 9.04 -1.94
CA THR A 244 19.42 8.21 -2.57
C THR A 244 18.88 6.77 -2.65
N ASN A 245 19.01 6.08 -3.78
CA ASN A 245 18.50 4.70 -4.00
C ASN A 245 16.98 4.56 -4.22
N GLN A 246 16.43 5.18 -5.27
CA GLN A 246 14.99 5.10 -5.61
C GLN A 246 14.46 3.66 -5.85
N TYR A 247 15.33 2.72 -6.21
CA TYR A 247 14.96 1.35 -6.61
C TYR A 247 14.85 0.33 -5.46
N LEU A 248 15.23 0.69 -4.23
CA LEU A 248 15.40 -0.25 -3.12
C LEU A 248 14.86 0.20 -1.76
N GLY A 249 13.96 1.17 -1.77
CA GLY A 249 13.32 1.68 -0.56
C GLY A 249 13.85 3.03 -0.08
N GLY A 250 14.83 3.63 -0.78
CA GLY A 250 15.26 5.02 -0.59
C GLY A 250 15.97 5.28 0.74
N ASP A 251 17.30 5.30 0.74
CA ASP A 251 18.05 5.94 1.84
C ASP A 251 17.89 7.46 1.68
N THR A 252 17.28 8.12 2.64
CA THR A 252 17.15 9.57 2.60
C THR A 252 18.31 10.26 3.30
N SER A 253 18.91 11.23 2.62
CA SER A 253 19.94 12.10 3.19
C SER A 253 19.35 13.49 3.44
N LEU A 254 19.40 13.95 4.69
CA LEU A 254 19.02 15.31 5.06
C LEU A 254 20.07 16.31 4.57
N ALA A 255 19.63 17.33 3.85
CA ALA A 255 20.46 18.40 3.30
C ALA A 255 20.24 19.71 4.08
N CYS A 256 20.07 19.65 5.40
CA CYS A 256 19.75 20.83 6.21
C CYS A 256 20.44 20.82 7.59
N SER A 257 20.51 22.01 8.20
CA SER A 257 21.14 22.23 9.51
C SER A 257 20.36 21.52 10.63
N ALA A 258 21.01 21.24 11.77
CA ALA A 258 20.34 20.68 12.94
C ALA A 258 19.16 21.54 13.44
N GLY A 259 19.26 22.86 13.31
CA GLY A 259 18.16 23.78 13.65
C GLY A 259 16.95 23.59 12.72
N THR A 260 17.18 23.41 11.42
CA THR A 260 16.14 23.10 10.44
C THR A 260 15.52 21.73 10.67
N GLN A 261 16.32 20.73 11.04
CA GLN A 261 15.83 19.39 11.38
C GLN A 261 14.88 19.42 12.58
N ALA A 262 15.25 20.15 13.64
CA ALA A 262 14.37 20.33 14.80
C ALA A 262 13.05 21.04 14.43
N GLU A 263 13.08 21.96 13.47
CA GLU A 263 11.85 22.62 12.96
C GLU A 263 11.00 21.65 12.13
N ILE A 264 11.62 20.84 11.25
CA ILE A 264 10.91 19.79 10.50
C ILE A 264 10.18 18.86 11.48
N ASP A 265 10.86 18.37 12.52
CA ASP A 265 10.25 17.46 13.48
C ASP A 265 9.06 18.11 14.22
N ARG A 266 9.15 19.40 14.57
CA ARG A 266 8.02 20.17 15.14
C ARG A 266 6.83 20.23 14.18
N LEU A 267 7.07 20.51 12.91
CA LEU A 267 6.02 20.61 11.90
C LEU A 267 5.39 19.24 11.58
N VAL A 268 6.17 18.16 11.55
CA VAL A 268 5.67 16.79 11.41
C VAL A 268 4.71 16.46 12.55
N ILE A 269 5.11 16.73 13.80
CA ILE A 269 4.26 16.50 14.98
C ILE A 269 2.97 17.31 14.88
N ALA A 270 3.07 18.60 14.52
CA ALA A 270 1.90 19.47 14.39
C ALA A 270 0.94 18.99 13.30
N LEU A 271 1.46 18.54 12.15
CA LEU A 271 0.66 18.04 11.04
C LEU A 271 -0.06 16.75 11.40
N VAL A 272 0.65 15.74 11.93
CA VAL A 272 0.05 14.46 12.33
C VAL A 272 -0.99 14.69 13.43
N LYS A 273 -0.71 15.55 14.42
CA LYS A 273 -1.65 15.92 15.47
C LYS A 273 -2.92 16.55 14.91
N LYS A 274 -2.80 17.51 13.98
CA LYS A 274 -3.94 18.15 13.32
C LYS A 274 -4.82 17.12 12.59
N GLN A 275 -4.21 16.17 11.88
CA GLN A 275 -4.97 15.15 11.15
C GLN A 275 -5.58 14.09 12.08
N HIS A 276 -4.93 13.76 13.19
CA HIS A 276 -5.53 12.96 14.28
C HIS A 276 -6.75 13.67 14.85
N GLU A 277 -6.65 14.95 15.22
CA GLU A 277 -7.79 15.73 15.73
C GLU A 277 -8.95 15.76 14.73
N LYS A 278 -8.65 15.93 13.43
CA LYS A 278 -9.63 15.84 12.35
C LYS A 278 -10.31 14.46 12.29
N ALA A 279 -9.53 13.39 12.34
CA ALA A 279 -10.06 12.01 12.35
C ALA A 279 -10.97 11.77 13.57
N THR A 280 -10.53 12.18 14.76
CA THR A 280 -11.32 12.11 16.00
C THR A 280 -12.65 12.85 15.86
N GLN A 281 -12.63 14.07 15.31
CA GLN A 281 -13.85 14.85 15.11
C GLN A 281 -14.83 14.14 14.16
N ILE A 282 -14.35 13.61 13.03
CA ILE A 282 -15.18 12.84 12.09
C ILE A 282 -15.81 11.63 12.79
N LEU A 283 -15.04 10.90 13.61
CA LEU A 283 -15.54 9.72 14.32
C LEU A 283 -16.55 10.07 15.42
N LEU A 284 -16.37 11.20 16.10
CA LEU A 284 -17.32 11.71 17.10
C LEU A 284 -18.63 12.17 16.46
N GLU A 285 -18.58 12.87 15.33
CA GLU A 285 -19.76 13.29 14.57
C GLU A 285 -20.55 12.11 14.01
N ASN A 286 -19.88 10.98 13.79
CA ASN A 286 -20.46 9.75 13.23
C ASN A 286 -20.48 8.61 14.25
N ARG A 287 -20.58 8.91 15.55
CA ARG A 287 -20.44 7.93 16.64
C ARG A 287 -21.41 6.75 16.53
N ASP A 288 -22.66 7.03 16.17
CA ASP A 288 -23.69 5.99 16.03
C ASP A 288 -23.35 5.02 14.89
N LYS A 289 -22.90 5.56 13.76
CA LYS A 289 -22.47 4.76 12.60
C LYS A 289 -21.19 3.99 12.87
N LEU A 290 -20.25 4.57 13.61
CA LEU A 290 -19.05 3.86 14.07
C LEU A 290 -19.42 2.64 14.92
N ASP A 291 -20.35 2.79 15.87
CA ASP A 291 -20.81 1.68 16.71
C ASP A 291 -21.59 0.62 15.89
N GLU A 292 -22.50 1.03 15.00
CA GLU A 292 -23.26 0.13 14.14
C GLU A 292 -22.35 -0.71 13.22
N LEU A 293 -21.43 -0.06 12.52
CA LEU A 293 -20.49 -0.71 11.62
C LEU A 293 -19.50 -1.62 12.36
N ALA A 294 -19.00 -1.20 13.52
CA ALA A 294 -18.10 -2.02 14.33
C ALA A 294 -18.80 -3.27 14.85
N ASN A 295 -20.06 -3.17 15.27
CA ASN A 295 -20.87 -4.32 15.67
C ASN A 295 -21.07 -5.28 14.49
N TYR A 296 -21.42 -4.76 13.32
CA TYR A 296 -21.60 -5.60 12.13
C TYR A 296 -20.30 -6.32 11.74
N LEU A 297 -19.17 -5.60 11.76
CA LEU A 297 -17.85 -6.17 11.46
C LEU A 297 -17.43 -7.22 12.51
N TYR A 298 -17.74 -7.01 13.79
CA TYR A 298 -17.50 -7.99 14.84
C TYR A 298 -18.27 -9.30 14.58
N GLU A 299 -19.53 -9.22 14.13
CA GLU A 299 -20.36 -10.39 13.83
C GLU A 299 -19.97 -11.11 12.55
N LYS A 300 -19.70 -10.36 11.46
CA LYS A 300 -19.44 -10.92 10.12
C LYS A 300 -17.97 -11.16 9.82
N GLU A 301 -17.07 -10.57 10.60
CA GLU A 301 -15.60 -10.58 10.46
C GLU A 301 -15.05 -9.97 9.17
N THR A 302 -15.90 -9.74 8.17
CA THR A 302 -15.58 -9.12 6.90
C THR A 302 -16.79 -8.33 6.40
N LEU A 303 -16.51 -7.19 5.80
CA LEU A 303 -17.49 -6.28 5.21
C LEU A 303 -16.97 -5.84 3.84
N THR A 304 -17.83 -5.91 2.82
CA THR A 304 -17.51 -5.35 1.50
C THR A 304 -17.73 -3.84 1.47
N GLY A 305 -17.09 -3.14 0.53
CA GLY A 305 -17.27 -1.70 0.31
C GLY A 305 -18.73 -1.31 0.10
N ASP A 306 -19.47 -2.10 -0.68
CA ASP A 306 -20.89 -1.86 -0.94
C ASP A 306 -21.76 -2.02 0.31
N GLU A 307 -21.49 -3.05 1.13
CA GLU A 307 -22.19 -3.23 2.40
C GLU A 307 -21.87 -2.11 3.38
N PHE A 308 -20.60 -1.71 3.45
CA PHE A 308 -20.15 -0.58 4.25
C PHE A 308 -20.89 0.70 3.88
N MET A 309 -20.93 1.05 2.60
CA MET A 309 -21.61 2.26 2.13
C MET A 309 -23.12 2.18 2.33
N ARG A 310 -23.72 1.00 2.21
CA ARG A 310 -25.15 0.79 2.48
C ARG A 310 -25.49 1.06 3.95
N ILE A 311 -24.69 0.56 4.89
CA ILE A 311 -24.90 0.80 6.33
C ILE A 311 -24.58 2.25 6.69
N LEU A 312 -23.53 2.83 6.09
CA LEU A 312 -23.14 4.22 6.35
C LEU A 312 -24.22 5.24 5.93
N ASN A 313 -24.91 4.99 4.81
CA ASN A 313 -25.89 5.89 4.22
C ASN A 313 -27.36 5.59 4.60
N GLY A 314 -27.64 4.40 5.12
CA GLY A 314 -28.97 4.01 5.61
C GLY A 314 -29.30 4.61 6.96
#